data_AF-A0A8W7P3D5-F1
#
_entry.id   AF-A0A8W7P3D5-F1
#
_cell.length_a   1.000
_cell.length_b   1.000
_cell.length_c   1.000
_cell.angle_alpha   90.00
_cell.angle_beta   90.00
_cell.angle_gamma   90.00
#
_symmetry.space_group_name_H-M   'P 1'
#
loop_
_entity.id
_entity.type
_entity.pdbx_description
1 polymer ?
#
loop_
_entity_poly.entity_id
_entity_poly.type
_entity_poly.pdbx_seq_one_letter_code
_entity_poly.pdbx_strand_id
1 'polypeptide(L)'
;MVRDPELIKEVLSKGFQNFAENDFSDTVDEKSDPLLARNPFSLSGERWKTRRAEITPGFTNNRIKAMAHLMDEVCEHMTDYLRTQAKSSDGVATLDAKEVMAKYTTDVVASCIFAIDAQSFVKENPEIRLMGKRIMNFNF
;
A
#
# COMPACT_ATOMS: atom_id res chain seq x y z
N MET A 1 13.12 15.77 18.01
CA MET A 1 13.34 15.14 16.69
C MET A 1 14.78 14.67 16.60
N VAL A 2 15.00 13.37 16.38
CA VAL A 2 16.34 12.78 16.21
C VAL A 2 16.76 12.93 14.75
N ARG A 3 17.98 13.40 14.49
CA ARG A 3 18.50 13.64 13.13
C ARG A 3 19.88 13.05 12.86
N ASP A 4 20.50 12.46 13.89
CA ASP A 4 21.81 11.83 13.79
C ASP A 4 21.68 10.36 13.32
N PRO A 5 22.42 9.91 12.29
CA PRO A 5 22.28 8.56 11.75
C PRO A 5 22.56 7.43 12.74
N GLU A 6 23.53 7.61 13.64
CA GLU A 6 23.84 6.59 14.65
C GLU A 6 22.72 6.50 15.68
N LEU A 7 22.17 7.64 16.11
CA LEU A 7 20.98 7.65 16.98
C LEU A 7 19.74 7.07 16.28
N ILE A 8 19.53 7.36 14.99
CA ILE A 8 18.42 6.77 14.21
C ILE A 8 18.56 5.25 14.16
N LYS A 9 19.76 4.73 13.91
CA LYS A 9 20.04 3.30 13.90
C LYS A 9 19.80 2.66 15.28
N GLU A 10 20.19 3.37 16.34
CA GLU A 10 19.94 2.92 17.71
C GLU A 10 18.44 2.76 17.99
N VAL A 11 17.66 3.79 17.64
CA VAL A 11 16.20 3.79 17.85
C VAL A 11 15.48 2.77 16.96
N LEU A 12 15.74 2.76 15.65
CA LEU A 12 14.94 2.01 14.68
C LEU A 12 15.35 0.54 14.50
N SER A 13 16.58 0.16 14.90
CA SER A 13 17.12 -1.19 14.59
C SER A 13 17.64 -1.95 15.79
N LYS A 14 18.25 -1.29 16.78
CA LYS A 14 18.91 -1.99 17.89
C LYS A 14 18.05 -2.00 19.15
N GLY A 15 17.43 -0.87 19.48
CA GLY A 15 16.72 -0.65 20.72
C GLY A 15 15.26 -1.11 20.72
N PHE A 16 14.90 -2.19 20.02
CA PHE A 16 13.49 -2.63 19.91
C PHE A 16 12.80 -2.76 21.28
N GLN A 17 13.48 -3.27 22.30
CA GLN A 17 12.91 -3.40 23.65
C GLN A 17 12.52 -2.04 24.29
N ASN A 18 13.17 -0.95 23.89
CA ASN A 18 12.92 0.40 24.40
C ASN A 18 12.04 1.25 23.46
N PHE A 19 11.96 0.88 22.18
CA PHE A 19 11.30 1.65 21.11
C PHE A 19 10.31 0.79 20.29
N ALA A 20 9.65 -0.15 20.96
CA ALA A 20 8.70 -1.09 20.35
C ALA A 20 7.28 -0.50 20.16
N GLU A 21 7.02 0.66 20.77
CA GLU A 21 5.72 1.32 20.70
C GLU A 21 5.51 1.99 19.35
N ASN A 22 4.27 1.96 18.91
CA ASN A 22 3.80 2.52 17.66
C ASN A 22 2.67 3.49 17.97
N ASP A 23 2.86 4.79 17.73
CA ASP A 23 1.85 5.82 17.99
C ASP A 23 0.50 5.53 17.31
N PHE A 24 0.49 4.75 16.23
CA PHE A 24 -0.75 4.36 15.55
C PHE A 24 -1.56 3.29 16.30
N SER A 25 -0.98 2.57 17.26
CA SER A 25 -1.65 1.46 17.94
C SER A 25 -2.87 1.87 18.74
N ASP A 26 -2.88 3.12 19.23
CA ASP A 26 -3.96 3.64 20.07
C ASP A 26 -5.07 4.30 19.24
N THR A 27 -4.90 4.37 17.91
CA THR A 27 -5.84 5.04 17.00
C THR A 27 -6.99 4.15 16.54
N VAL A 28 -6.91 2.83 16.78
CA VAL A 28 -7.88 1.85 16.28
C VAL A 28 -8.43 1.02 17.43
N ASP A 29 -9.72 1.18 17.72
CA ASP A 29 -10.41 0.32 18.68
C ASP A 29 -10.72 -1.06 18.08
N GLU A 30 -10.12 -2.12 18.64
CA GLU A 30 -10.27 -3.50 18.18
C GLU A 30 -11.73 -3.99 18.20
N LYS A 31 -12.61 -3.41 19.04
CA LYS A 31 -14.03 -3.77 19.03
C LYS A 31 -14.76 -3.19 17.81
N SER A 32 -14.40 -1.97 17.42
CA SER A 32 -14.98 -1.28 16.27
C SER A 32 -14.42 -1.79 14.93
N ASP A 33 -13.10 -2.03 14.84
CA ASP A 33 -12.42 -2.52 13.65
C ASP A 33 -11.36 -3.58 14.01
N PRO A 34 -11.78 -4.85 14.18
CA PRO A 34 -10.86 -5.92 14.52
C PRO A 34 -9.88 -6.27 13.40
N LEU A 35 -10.15 -5.87 12.15
CA LEU A 35 -9.26 -6.17 11.02
C LEU A 35 -8.06 -5.22 11.05
N LEU A 36 -8.31 -3.91 11.14
CA LEU A 36 -7.26 -2.91 11.17
C LEU A 36 -6.48 -2.95 12.48
N ALA A 37 -7.14 -3.17 13.63
CA ALA A 37 -6.46 -3.27 14.93
C ALA A 37 -5.49 -4.46 15.03
N ARG A 38 -5.67 -5.47 14.17
CA ARG A 38 -4.82 -6.67 14.10
C ARG A 38 -3.78 -6.60 12.98
N ASN A 39 -3.81 -5.55 12.16
CA ASN A 39 -2.81 -5.32 11.14
C ASN A 39 -1.48 -4.93 11.82
N PRO A 40 -0.31 -5.46 11.40
CA PRO A 40 0.98 -5.02 11.94
C PRO A 40 1.23 -3.51 11.85
N PHE A 41 0.54 -2.80 10.96
CA PHE A 41 0.61 -1.34 10.92
C PHE A 41 0.07 -0.66 12.19
N SER A 42 -0.87 -1.29 12.89
CA SER A 42 -1.56 -0.74 14.09
C SER A 42 -1.19 -1.47 15.38
N LEU A 43 -0.13 -2.28 15.37
CA LEU A 43 0.31 -3.04 16.54
C LEU A 43 1.64 -2.54 17.08
N SER A 44 1.88 -2.80 18.36
CA SER A 44 3.13 -2.52 19.08
C SER A 44 3.73 -3.79 19.70
N GLY A 45 5.01 -3.73 20.04
CA GLY A 45 5.71 -4.74 20.85
C GLY A 45 5.62 -6.19 20.33
N GLU A 46 5.36 -7.13 21.23
CA GLU A 46 5.34 -8.57 20.88
C GLU A 46 4.15 -8.96 19.99
N ARG A 47 3.00 -8.26 20.08
CA ARG A 47 1.87 -8.48 19.16
C ARG A 47 2.27 -8.14 17.74
N TRP A 48 2.91 -6.99 17.55
CA TRP A 48 3.46 -6.59 16.26
C TRP A 48 4.47 -7.60 15.72
N LYS A 49 5.44 -8.00 16.55
CA LYS A 49 6.51 -8.91 16.18
C LYS A 49 5.97 -10.26 15.72
N THR A 50 4.99 -10.81 16.45
CA THR A 50 4.30 -12.05 16.10
C THR A 50 3.61 -11.93 14.74
N ARG A 51 2.76 -10.91 14.55
CA ARG A 51 2.00 -10.75 13.29
C ARG A 51 2.89 -10.41 12.10
N ARG A 52 3.98 -9.65 12.31
CA ARG A 52 4.96 -9.38 11.26
C ARG A 52 5.68 -10.65 10.82
N ALA A 53 6.03 -11.54 11.75
CA ALA A 53 6.67 -12.81 11.44
C ALA A 53 5.77 -13.73 10.59
N GLU A 54 4.46 -13.66 10.75
CA GLU A 54 3.49 -14.41 9.92
C GLU A 54 3.44 -13.90 8.46
N ILE A 55 3.55 -12.58 8.26
CA ILE A 55 3.41 -11.95 6.93
C ILE A 55 4.72 -11.97 6.14
N THR A 56 5.86 -11.81 6.82
CA THR A 56 7.19 -11.65 6.19
C THR A 56 7.54 -12.75 5.17
N PRO A 57 7.23 -14.06 5.39
CA PRO A 57 7.51 -15.12 4.43
C PRO A 57 6.83 -14.95 3.06
N GLY A 58 5.73 -14.18 2.98
CA GLY A 58 5.05 -13.87 1.71
C GLY A 58 5.86 -12.95 0.79
N PHE A 59 6.81 -12.19 1.34
CA PHE A 59 7.56 -11.13 0.64
C PHE A 59 9.03 -11.48 0.39
N THR A 60 9.36 -12.76 0.24
CA THR A 60 10.71 -13.16 -0.17
C THR A 60 11.02 -12.72 -1.61
N ASN A 61 12.29 -12.53 -1.93
CA ASN A 61 12.72 -12.15 -3.29
C ASN A 61 12.16 -13.08 -4.37
N ASN A 62 12.08 -14.39 -4.10
CA ASN A 62 11.54 -15.35 -5.06
C ASN A 62 10.02 -15.18 -5.27
N ARG A 63 9.27 -14.89 -4.20
CA ARG A 63 7.83 -14.59 -4.29
C ARG A 63 7.58 -13.28 -5.04
N ILE A 64 8.35 -12.23 -4.74
CA ILE A 64 8.26 -10.95 -5.44
C ILE A 64 8.55 -11.12 -6.94
N LYS A 65 9.64 -11.82 -7.28
CA LYS A 65 9.96 -12.12 -8.69
C LYS A 65 8.86 -12.90 -9.39
N ALA A 66 8.25 -13.87 -8.69
CA ALA A 66 7.14 -14.63 -9.25
C ALA A 66 5.91 -13.74 -9.55
N MET A 67 5.72 -12.63 -8.82
CA MET A 67 4.62 -11.68 -9.05
C MET A 67 4.93 -10.58 -10.06
N ALA A 68 6.18 -10.47 -10.55
CA ALA A 68 6.61 -9.37 -11.42
C ALA A 68 5.75 -9.26 -12.70
N HIS A 69 5.39 -10.39 -13.30
CA HIS A 69 4.53 -10.43 -14.49
C HIS A 69 3.15 -9.77 -14.28
N LEU A 70 2.58 -9.89 -13.07
CA LEU A 70 1.31 -9.23 -12.72
C LEU A 70 1.48 -7.71 -12.64
N MET A 71 2.65 -7.24 -12.21
CA MET A 71 2.97 -5.81 -12.18
C MET A 71 3.13 -5.25 -13.59
N ASP A 72 3.78 -6.02 -14.48
CA ASP A 72 3.93 -5.66 -15.89
C ASP A 72 2.57 -5.57 -16.60
N GLU A 73 1.66 -6.51 -16.35
CA GLU A 73 0.28 -6.47 -16.89
C GLU A 73 -0.48 -5.21 -16.46
N VAL A 74 -0.40 -4.84 -15.18
CA VAL A 74 -1.02 -3.59 -14.69
C VAL A 74 -0.35 -2.35 -15.30
N CYS A 75 0.96 -2.41 -15.58
CA CYS A 75 1.69 -1.35 -16.29
C CYS A 75 1.21 -1.19 -17.74
N GLU A 76 0.90 -2.29 -18.42
CA GLU A 76 0.30 -2.27 -19.77
C GLU A 76 -1.08 -1.60 -19.73
N HIS A 77 -1.94 -1.97 -18.77
CA HIS A 77 -3.25 -1.32 -18.58
C HIS A 77 -3.13 0.18 -18.32
N MET A 78 -2.19 0.60 -17.48
CA MET A 78 -1.91 2.02 -17.24
C MET A 78 -1.45 2.71 -18.53
N THR A 79 -0.56 2.09 -19.29
CA THR A 79 -0.03 2.65 -20.54
C THR A 79 -1.13 2.85 -21.58
N ASP A 80 -2.04 1.89 -21.73
CA ASP A 80 -3.16 1.99 -22.66
C ASP A 80 -4.18 3.03 -22.23
N TYR A 81 -4.43 3.17 -20.93
CA TYR A 81 -5.21 4.27 -20.40
C TYR A 81 -4.59 5.62 -20.76
N LEU A 82 -3.29 5.82 -20.54
CA LEU A 82 -2.60 7.07 -20.87
C LEU A 82 -2.64 7.40 -22.36
N ARG A 83 -2.42 6.39 -23.23
CA ARG A 83 -2.54 6.54 -24.69
C ARG A 83 -3.95 6.97 -25.09
N THR A 84 -4.98 6.41 -24.46
CA THR A 84 -6.38 6.75 -24.72
C THR A 84 -6.68 8.19 -24.30
N GLN A 85 -6.21 8.62 -23.13
CA GLN A 85 -6.38 10.01 -22.69
C GLN A 85 -5.69 10.99 -23.64
N ALA A 86 -4.45 10.70 -24.07
CA ALA A 86 -3.73 11.55 -25.01
C ALA A 86 -4.44 11.69 -26.37
N LYS A 87 -5.00 10.59 -26.90
CA LYS A 87 -5.78 10.59 -28.15
C LYS A 87 -7.05 11.44 -28.04
N SER A 88 -7.71 11.41 -26.89
CA SER A 88 -8.94 12.18 -26.65
C SER A 88 -8.70 13.67 -26.40
N SER A 89 -7.45 14.11 -26.29
CA SER A 89 -7.06 15.51 -26.01
C SER A 89 -6.12 16.08 -27.07
N ASP A 90 -6.35 15.75 -28.35
CA ASP A 90 -5.57 16.24 -29.50
C ASP A 90 -4.04 16.05 -29.36
N GLY A 91 -3.63 14.98 -28.67
CA GLY A 91 -2.22 14.63 -28.45
C GLY A 91 -1.60 15.16 -27.15
N VAL A 92 -2.31 15.99 -26.38
CA VAL A 92 -1.82 16.52 -25.09
C VAL A 92 -2.90 16.42 -24.02
N ALA A 93 -2.75 15.48 -23.09
CA ALA A 93 -3.64 15.32 -21.94
C ALA A 93 -2.99 15.81 -20.63
N THR A 94 -3.73 16.59 -19.85
CA THR A 94 -3.37 16.94 -18.47
C THR A 94 -4.01 15.92 -17.53
N LEU A 95 -3.19 15.23 -16.74
CA LEU A 95 -3.63 14.15 -15.85
C LEU A 95 -3.15 14.39 -14.43
N ASP A 96 -3.97 13.98 -13.45
CA ASP A 96 -3.54 13.91 -12.05
C ASP A 96 -2.64 12.69 -11.85
N ALA A 97 -1.33 12.94 -11.75
CA ALA A 97 -0.33 11.89 -11.53
C ALA A 97 -0.58 11.11 -10.23
N LYS A 98 -1.11 11.76 -9.17
CA LYS A 98 -1.42 11.08 -7.91
C LYS A 98 -2.54 10.07 -8.12
N GLU A 99 -3.57 10.43 -8.87
CA GLU A 99 -4.66 9.51 -9.18
C GLU A 99 -4.21 8.36 -10.07
N VAL A 100 -3.43 8.64 -11.12
CA VAL A 100 -2.90 7.60 -12.03
C VAL A 100 -2.04 6.60 -11.24
N MET A 101 -1.12 7.08 -10.41
CA MET A 101 -0.28 6.19 -9.60
C MET A 101 -1.07 5.46 -8.51
N ALA A 102 -2.10 6.08 -7.93
CA ALA A 102 -2.96 5.40 -6.97
C ALA A 102 -3.79 4.28 -7.62
N LYS A 103 -4.23 4.45 -8.87
CA LYS A 103 -4.87 3.37 -9.64
C LYS A 103 -3.90 2.22 -9.89
N TYR A 104 -2.68 2.53 -10.34
CA TYR A 104 -1.63 1.53 -10.58
C TYR A 104 -1.32 0.72 -9.32
N THR A 105 -1.02 1.39 -8.19
CA THR A 105 -0.66 0.68 -6.96
C THR A 105 -1.84 -0.11 -6.38
N THR A 106 -3.08 0.36 -6.56
CA THR A 106 -4.29 -0.38 -6.18
C THR A 106 -4.40 -1.68 -6.98
N ASP A 107 -4.29 -1.62 -8.31
CA ASP A 107 -4.43 -2.79 -9.18
C ASP A 107 -3.26 -3.78 -8.98
N VAL A 108 -2.03 -3.29 -8.76
CA VAL A 108 -0.88 -4.14 -8.43
C VAL A 108 -1.13 -4.92 -7.13
N VAL A 109 -1.59 -4.26 -6.06
CA VAL A 109 -1.87 -4.94 -4.78
C VAL A 109 -3.04 -5.90 -4.92
N ALA A 110 -4.11 -5.49 -5.60
CA ALA A 110 -5.28 -6.35 -5.87
C ALA A 110 -4.88 -7.63 -6.60
N SER A 111 -4.06 -7.51 -7.65
CA SER A 111 -3.61 -8.64 -8.44
C SER A 111 -2.60 -9.51 -7.68
N CYS A 112 -1.54 -8.92 -7.12
CA CYS A 112 -0.45 -9.69 -6.49
C CYS A 112 -0.87 -10.38 -5.19
N ILE A 113 -1.68 -9.73 -4.35
CA ILE A 113 -2.00 -10.23 -3.00
C ILE A 113 -3.34 -10.96 -2.97
N PHE A 114 -4.34 -10.45 -3.70
CA PHE A 114 -5.70 -10.98 -3.65
C PHE A 114 -6.08 -11.78 -4.90
N ALA A 115 -5.22 -11.82 -5.94
CA ALA A 115 -5.52 -12.44 -7.23
C ALA A 115 -6.81 -11.90 -7.86
N ILE A 116 -7.07 -10.59 -7.70
CA ILE A 116 -8.25 -9.90 -8.21
C ILE A 116 -7.83 -8.76 -9.14
N ASP A 117 -8.53 -8.63 -10.27
CA ASP A 117 -8.45 -7.45 -11.11
C ASP A 117 -9.36 -6.33 -10.56
N ALA A 118 -8.75 -5.27 -10.04
CA ALA A 118 -9.46 -4.11 -9.50
C ALA A 118 -10.02 -3.16 -10.58
N GLN A 119 -9.59 -3.31 -11.83
CA GLN A 119 -10.10 -2.60 -13.00
C GLN A 119 -10.06 -1.07 -12.86
N SER A 120 -9.03 -0.53 -12.20
CA SER A 120 -8.97 0.90 -11.88
C SER A 120 -8.82 1.81 -13.10
N PHE A 121 -8.31 1.27 -14.20
CA PHE A 121 -8.12 1.98 -15.47
C PHE A 121 -9.28 1.83 -16.47
N VAL A 122 -10.18 0.88 -16.22
CA VAL A 122 -11.29 0.54 -17.14
C VAL A 122 -12.64 1.05 -16.59
N LYS A 123 -12.91 0.82 -15.31
CA LYS A 123 -14.16 1.25 -14.67
C LYS A 123 -14.10 2.71 -14.28
N GLU A 124 -15.21 3.42 -14.47
CA GLU A 124 -15.38 4.79 -13.98
C GLU A 124 -15.32 4.85 -12.45
N ASN A 125 -15.93 3.86 -11.79
CA ASN A 125 -16.04 3.76 -10.33
C ASN A 125 -15.55 2.38 -9.83
N PRO A 126 -14.24 2.12 -9.81
CA PRO A 126 -13.69 0.85 -9.36
C PRO A 126 -13.79 0.72 -7.83
N GLU A 127 -14.44 -0.33 -7.35
CA GLU A 127 -14.78 -0.48 -5.93
C GLU A 127 -13.55 -0.46 -5.01
N ILE A 128 -12.52 -1.26 -5.32
CA ILE A 128 -11.28 -1.33 -4.52
C ILE A 128 -10.58 0.03 -4.50
N ARG A 129 -10.53 0.73 -5.64
CA ARG A 129 -9.97 2.09 -5.73
C ARG A 129 -10.74 3.09 -4.88
N LEU A 130 -12.07 3.03 -4.90
CA LEU A 130 -12.94 3.89 -4.09
C LEU A 130 -12.77 3.62 -2.60
N MET A 131 -12.66 2.37 -2.18
CA MET A 131 -12.37 2.02 -0.78
C MET A 131 -10.98 2.51 -0.36
N GLY A 132 -9.95 2.33 -1.19
CA GLY A 132 -8.62 2.85 -0.93
C GLY A 132 -8.60 4.39 -0.79
N LYS A 133 -9.41 5.09 -1.59
CA LYS A 133 -9.63 6.55 -1.47
C LYS A 133 -10.19 6.93 -0.09
N ARG A 134 -11.16 6.18 0.42
CA ARG A 134 -11.80 6.44 1.73
C ARG A 134 -10.82 6.22 2.89
N ILE A 135 -10.03 5.14 2.84
CA ILE A 135 -9.03 4.84 3.88
C ILE A 135 -7.95 5.93 3.96
N MET A 136 -7.53 6.45 2.81
CA MET A 136 -6.47 7.47 2.74
C MET A 136 -6.97 8.91 2.90
N ASN A 137 -8.28 9.10 3.13
CA ASN A 137 -8.85 10.42 3.36
C ASN A 137 -8.82 10.76 4.85
N PHE A 138 -7.61 11.05 5.35
CA PHE A 138 -7.42 11.49 6.72
C PHE A 138 -7.88 12.95 6.86
N ASN A 139 -9.08 13.15 7.40
CA ASN A 139 -9.49 14.46 7.91
C ASN A 139 -8.89 14.62 9.31
N PHE A 140 -7.79 15.36 9.41
CA PHE A 140 -7.26 15.85 10.68
C PHE A 140 -7.93 17.18 11.05
#